data_AF-A0A447KV28-F1
#
_entry.id   AF-A0A447KV28-F1
#
_cell.length_a   1.000
_cell.length_b   1.000
_cell.length_c   1.000
_cell.angle_alpha   90.00
_cell.angle_beta   90.00
_cell.angle_gamma   90.00
#
_symmetry.space_group_name_H-M   'P 1'
#
loop_
_entity.id
_entity.type
_entity.pdbx_description
1 polymer ?
#
loop_
_entity_poly.entity_id
_entity_poly.type
_entity_poly.pdbx_seq_one_letter_code
_entity_poly.pdbx_strand_id
1 'polypeptide(L)'
;MQAGSKGFSGVFTNFHPELYVWLYHHHTKDPALASELATFLSLAAVSETLGYPKNAKIYHQRLGTFESEACRVNKDNVLEKFWGLGVILDQIRSGTEFYNNKIG
;
A
#
# COMPACT_ATOMS: atom_id res chain seq x y z
N MET A 1 -12.60 -7.74 -8.95
CA MET A 1 -13.03 -9.06 -8.46
C MET A 1 -14.51 -9.28 -8.65
N GLN A 2 -15.38 -8.33 -8.28
CA GLN A 2 -16.83 -8.43 -8.52
C GLN A 2 -17.23 -8.65 -9.99
N ALA A 3 -16.48 -8.10 -10.94
CA ALA A 3 -16.69 -8.31 -12.38
C ALA A 3 -16.10 -9.64 -12.92
N GLY A 4 -15.78 -10.63 -12.07
CA GLY A 4 -15.25 -11.94 -12.48
C GLY A 4 -13.75 -11.98 -12.77
N SER A 5 -12.98 -10.94 -12.40
CA SER A 5 -11.51 -10.96 -12.52
C SER A 5 -10.90 -12.05 -11.63
N LYS A 6 -9.96 -12.82 -12.19
CA LYS A 6 -9.22 -13.89 -11.49
C LYS A 6 -8.09 -13.39 -10.60
N GLY A 7 -7.81 -12.09 -10.56
CA GLY A 7 -6.74 -11.54 -9.73
C GLY A 7 -6.66 -10.02 -9.76
N PHE A 8 -5.71 -9.49 -8.98
CA PHE A 8 -5.33 -8.08 -8.94
C PHE A 8 -3.81 -7.97 -8.84
N SER A 9 -3.21 -7.06 -9.62
CA SER A 9 -1.75 -6.84 -9.66
C SER A 9 -1.45 -5.34 -9.68
N GLY A 10 -1.97 -4.61 -8.69
CA GLY A 10 -1.65 -3.19 -8.51
C GLY A 10 -0.36 -2.99 -7.75
N VAL A 11 0.42 -1.96 -8.07
CA VAL A 11 1.73 -1.72 -7.44
C VAL A 11 1.66 -1.48 -5.93
N PHE A 12 0.50 -1.08 -5.42
CA PHE A 12 0.30 -0.87 -3.99
C PHE A 12 0.29 -2.17 -3.18
N THR A 13 0.23 -3.34 -3.83
CA THR A 13 0.48 -4.64 -3.17
C THR A 13 1.88 -4.72 -2.56
N ASN A 14 2.83 -3.88 -2.96
CA ASN A 14 4.16 -3.81 -2.33
C ASN A 14 4.12 -3.27 -0.88
N PHE A 15 3.08 -2.53 -0.49
CA PHE A 15 3.02 -1.87 0.83
C PHE A 15 2.37 -2.72 1.92
N HIS A 16 1.34 -3.47 1.54
CA HIS A 16 0.47 -4.22 2.44
C HIS A 16 -0.14 -5.44 1.73
N PRO A 17 0.71 -6.38 1.28
CA PRO A 17 0.27 -7.54 0.50
C PRO A 17 -0.80 -8.37 1.23
N GLU A 18 -0.72 -8.44 2.56
CA GLU A 18 -1.54 -9.31 3.39
C GLU A 18 -3.01 -8.89 3.36
N LEU A 19 -3.27 -7.58 3.25
CA LEU A 19 -4.61 -7.03 3.11
C LEU A 19 -5.25 -7.39 1.77
N TYR A 20 -4.45 -7.40 0.69
CA TYR A 20 -4.92 -7.84 -0.63
C TYR A 20 -5.17 -9.34 -0.67
N VAL A 21 -4.30 -10.14 -0.04
CA VAL A 21 -4.49 -11.59 0.11
C VAL A 21 -5.79 -11.88 0.85
N TRP A 22 -6.06 -11.17 1.95
CA TRP A 22 -7.30 -11.32 2.69
C TRP A 22 -8.52 -10.91 1.85
N LEU A 23 -8.48 -9.78 1.15
CA LEU A 23 -9.58 -9.40 0.25
C LEU A 23 -9.81 -10.43 -0.87
N TYR A 24 -8.77 -11.10 -1.35
CA TYR A 24 -8.93 -12.08 -2.42
C TYR A 24 -9.53 -13.40 -1.91
N HIS A 25 -9.05 -13.90 -0.76
CA HIS A 25 -9.43 -15.23 -0.25
C HIS A 25 -10.54 -15.23 0.79
N HIS A 26 -10.77 -14.12 1.49
CA HIS A 26 -11.56 -14.07 2.72
C HIS A 26 -12.67 -13.02 2.73
N HIS A 27 -12.83 -12.23 1.67
CA HIS A 27 -13.82 -11.15 1.62
C HIS A 27 -15.28 -11.61 1.88
N THR A 28 -15.60 -12.88 1.62
CA THR A 28 -16.95 -13.43 1.85
C THR A 28 -17.23 -13.70 3.33
N LYS A 29 -16.20 -13.80 4.18
CA LYS A 29 -16.35 -14.02 5.63
C LYS A 29 -16.93 -12.80 6.33
N ASP A 30 -16.55 -11.60 5.88
CA ASP A 30 -17.07 -10.33 6.37
C ASP A 30 -17.16 -9.32 5.22
N PRO A 31 -18.30 -9.27 4.51
CA PRO A 31 -18.49 -8.35 3.40
C PRO A 31 -18.45 -6.87 3.80
N ALA A 32 -18.82 -6.54 5.03
CA ALA A 32 -18.80 -5.16 5.53
C ALA A 32 -17.36 -4.70 5.73
N LEU A 33 -16.54 -5.50 6.40
CA LEU A 33 -15.10 -5.26 6.54
C LEU A 33 -14.40 -5.25 5.18
N ALA A 34 -14.77 -6.14 4.25
CA ALA A 34 -14.21 -6.14 2.90
C ALA A 34 -14.48 -4.84 2.14
N SER A 35 -15.68 -4.27 2.26
CA SER A 35 -16.03 -2.97 1.66
C SER A 35 -15.25 -1.81 2.31
N GLU A 36 -15.16 -1.82 3.64
CA GLU A 36 -14.38 -0.84 4.40
C GLU A 36 -12.89 -0.87 4.01
N LEU A 37 -12.29 -2.07 4.01
CA LEU A 37 -10.90 -2.29 3.65
C LEU A 37 -10.63 -1.91 2.18
N ALA A 38 -11.51 -2.28 1.25
CA ALA A 38 -11.37 -1.89 -0.16
C ALA A 38 -11.34 -0.36 -0.34
N THR A 39 -12.11 0.38 0.47
CA THR A 39 -12.09 1.85 0.47
C THR A 39 -10.73 2.37 0.95
N PHE A 40 -10.21 1.85 2.06
CA PHE A 40 -8.87 2.21 2.54
C PHE A 40 -7.78 1.93 1.49
N LEU A 41 -7.76 0.74 0.90
CA LEU A 41 -6.76 0.37 -0.11
C LEU A 41 -6.83 1.27 -1.35
N SER A 42 -8.05 1.64 -1.79
CA SER A 42 -8.25 2.56 -2.91
C SER A 42 -7.68 3.94 -2.62
N LEU A 43 -7.98 4.50 -1.44
CA LEU A 43 -7.46 5.81 -1.03
C LEU A 43 -5.95 5.79 -0.82
N ALA A 44 -5.42 4.74 -0.18
CA ALA A 44 -3.98 4.56 0.02
C ALA A 44 -3.22 4.54 -1.31
N ALA A 45 -3.76 3.84 -2.31
CA ALA A 45 -3.16 3.69 -3.64
C ALA A 45 -2.97 5.02 -4.39
N VAL A 46 -3.73 6.08 -4.08
CA VAL A 46 -3.51 7.43 -4.66
C VAL A 46 -2.09 7.93 -4.39
N SER A 47 -1.47 7.48 -3.30
CA SER A 47 -0.09 7.82 -2.95
C SER A 47 0.94 7.29 -3.95
N GLU A 48 0.57 6.39 -4.86
CA GLU A 48 1.38 5.99 -6.01
C GLU A 48 1.86 7.21 -6.82
N THR A 49 1.01 8.22 -6.96
CA THR A 49 1.32 9.46 -7.69
C THR A 49 2.46 10.27 -7.06
N LEU A 50 2.80 10.00 -5.80
CA LEU A 50 3.84 10.68 -5.03
C LEU A 50 5.20 9.99 -5.21
N GLY A 51 5.64 9.86 -6.45
CA GLY A 51 7.01 9.46 -6.77
C GLY A 51 7.28 7.96 -6.79
N TYR A 52 6.29 7.12 -7.10
CA TYR A 52 6.54 5.70 -7.37
C TYR A 52 7.60 5.50 -8.47
N PRO A 53 8.53 4.52 -8.36
CA PRO A 53 8.65 3.50 -7.31
C PRO A 53 9.51 3.90 -6.09
N LYS A 54 9.99 5.16 -6.01
CA LYS A 54 10.87 5.58 -4.89
C LYS A 54 10.13 5.58 -3.55
N ASN A 55 8.87 6.02 -3.50
CA ASN A 55 8.07 6.00 -2.28
C ASN A 55 7.92 4.57 -1.69
N ALA A 56 7.71 3.56 -2.53
CA ALA A 56 7.63 2.16 -2.13
C ALA A 56 8.96 1.68 -1.57
N LYS A 57 10.08 2.02 -2.20
CA LYS A 57 11.41 1.68 -1.68
C LYS A 57 11.70 2.33 -0.34
N ILE A 58 11.32 3.61 -0.16
CA ILE A 58 11.45 4.31 1.14
C ILE A 58 10.58 3.63 2.20
N TYR A 59 9.36 3.23 1.86
CA TYR A 59 8.50 2.45 2.74
C TYR A 59 9.18 1.14 3.16
N HIS A 60 9.76 0.40 2.20
CA HIS A 60 10.53 -0.81 2.47
C HIS A 60 11.82 -0.58 3.27
N GLN A 61 12.47 0.57 3.14
CA GLN A 61 13.59 0.96 4.01
C GLN A 61 13.13 1.16 5.45
N ARG A 62 11.97 1.78 5.68
CA ARG A 62 11.38 1.92 7.02
C ARG A 62 11.00 0.57 7.64
N LEU A 63 10.65 -0.42 6.81
CA LEU A 63 10.42 -1.81 7.24
C LEU A 63 11.72 -2.61 7.44
N GLY A 64 12.88 -2.07 7.05
CA GLY A 64 14.17 -2.77 7.11
C GLY A 64 14.37 -3.83 6.03
N THR A 65 13.49 -3.91 5.04
CA THR A 65 13.56 -4.90 3.95
C THR A 65 14.46 -4.46 2.79
N PHE A 66 14.70 -3.16 2.64
CA PHE A 66 15.52 -2.58 1.59
C PHE A 66 16.63 -1.72 2.21
N GLU A 67 17.83 -1.77 1.65
CA GLU A 67 18.94 -0.92 2.08
C GLU A 67 18.93 0.46 1.39
N SER A 68 18.35 0.55 0.18
CA SER A 68 18.38 1.75 -0.65
C SER A 68 17.06 2.04 -1.40
N GLU A 69 16.74 3.32 -1.49
CA GLU A 69 15.69 3.91 -2.34
C GLU A 69 16.14 4.14 -3.80
N ALA A 70 17.38 3.81 -4.15
CA ALA A 70 17.97 4.12 -5.43
C ALA A 70 17.10 3.55 -6.56
N CYS A 71 16.81 4.42 -7.53
CA CYS A 71 16.00 4.10 -8.69
C CYS A 71 16.70 4.62 -9.94
N ARG A 72 16.84 3.75 -10.95
CA ARG A 72 17.54 4.09 -12.20
C ARG A 72 16.83 5.18 -12.99
N VAL A 73 15.49 5.21 -12.91
CA VAL A 73 14.63 6.05 -13.75
C VAL A 73 14.24 7.34 -13.05
N ASN A 74 13.91 7.26 -11.76
CA ASN A 74 13.58 8.45 -10.95
C ASN A 74 14.76 8.77 -10.02
N LYS A 75 15.49 9.84 -10.34
CA LYS A 75 16.65 10.29 -9.56
C LYS A 75 16.29 11.36 -8.52
N ASP A 76 15.07 11.89 -8.53
CA ASP A 76 14.64 12.96 -7.65
C ASP A 76 14.69 12.54 -6.17
N ASN A 77 14.90 13.50 -5.28
CA ASN A 77 14.59 13.32 -3.87
C ASN A 77 13.07 13.50 -3.68
N VAL A 78 12.33 12.39 -3.64
CA VAL A 78 10.86 12.42 -3.55
C VAL A 78 10.34 12.94 -2.21
N LEU A 79 11.14 12.86 -1.13
CA LEU A 79 10.75 13.41 0.17
C LEU A 79 10.82 14.94 0.20
N GLU A 80 11.77 15.53 -0.53
CA GLU A 80 11.84 16.98 -0.72
C GLU A 80 10.76 17.46 -1.71
N LYS A 81 10.61 16.76 -2.83
CA LYS A 81 9.63 17.11 -3.88
C LYS A 81 8.19 17.05 -3.39
N PHE A 82 7.88 16.04 -2.57
CA PHE A 82 6.56 15.82 -2.00
C PHE A 82 6.67 15.94 -0.47
N TRP A 83 6.62 17.17 0.03
CA TRP A 83 6.81 17.49 1.45
C TRP A 83 5.94 16.66 2.42
N GLY A 84 4.74 16.27 2.00
CA GLY A 84 3.81 15.46 2.79
C GLY A 84 4.04 13.93 2.71
N LEU A 85 4.89 13.45 1.80
CA LEU A 85 5.05 12.02 1.52
C LEU A 85 5.47 11.24 2.77
N GLY A 86 6.39 11.80 3.57
CA GLY A 86 6.85 11.13 4.79
C GLY A 86 5.71 10.82 5.76
N VAL A 87 4.80 11.77 5.96
CA VAL A 87 3.62 11.64 6.83
C VAL A 87 2.63 10.64 6.24
N ILE A 88 2.39 10.72 4.93
CA ILE A 88 1.47 9.80 4.23
C ILE A 88 1.97 8.34 4.34
N LEU A 89 3.27 8.10 4.19
CA LEU A 89 3.86 6.76 4.36
C LEU A 89 3.66 6.23 5.79
N ASP A 90 3.78 7.07 6.82
CA ASP A 90 3.51 6.67 8.20
C ASP A 90 2.02 6.36 8.42
N GLN A 91 1.11 7.17 7.85
CA GLN A 91 -0.34 6.91 7.92
C GLN A 91 -0.74 5.62 7.20
N ILE A 92 -0.14 5.33 6.03
CA ILE A 92 -0.34 4.06 5.32
C ILE A 92 0.11 2.88 6.20
N ARG A 93 1.26 3.00 6.87
CA ARG A 93 1.72 1.96 7.81
C ARG A 93 0.73 1.77 8.97
N SER A 94 0.33 2.85 9.63
CA SER A 94 -0.63 2.77 10.75
C SER A 94 -1.98 2.20 10.32
N GLY A 95 -2.50 2.61 9.16
CA GLY A 95 -3.72 2.03 8.59
C GLY A 95 -3.56 0.55 8.26
N THR A 96 -2.39 0.15 7.75
CA THR A 96 -2.08 -1.25 7.47
C THR A 96 -2.07 -2.10 8.75
N GLU A 97 -1.41 -1.63 9.81
CA GLU A 97 -1.39 -2.29 11.12
C GLU A 97 -2.81 -2.39 11.72
N PHE A 98 -3.60 -1.33 11.61
CA PHE A 98 -4.99 -1.32 12.05
C PHE A 98 -5.82 -2.41 11.37
N TYR A 99 -5.72 -2.55 10.04
CA TYR A 99 -6.47 -3.57 9.32
C TYR A 99 -5.91 -4.97 9.55
N ASN A 100 -4.59 -5.15 9.67
CA ASN A 100 -3.99 -6.43 10.04
C ASN A 100 -4.59 -6.95 11.36
N ASN A 101 -4.72 -6.08 12.38
CA ASN A 101 -5.34 -6.44 13.66
C ASN A 101 -6.83 -6.79 13.54
N LYS A 102 -7.54 -6.26 12.54
CA LYS A 102 -8.96 -6.59 12.29
C LYS A 102 -9.13 -7.93 11.58
N ILE A 103 -8.21 -8.29 10.68
CA ILE A 103 -8.37 -9.47 9.82
C ILE A 103 -7.88 -10.78 10.45
N GLY A 104 -7.06 -10.70 11.51
CA GLY A 104 -6.60 -11.85 12.30
C GLY A 104 -5.41 -12.57 11.70
#